data_AF-A0A0G0A0F8-F1
#
_entry.id   AF-A0A0G0A0F8-F1
#
_cell.length_a   1.000
_cell.length_b   1.000
_cell.length_c   1.000
_cell.angle_alpha   90.00
_cell.angle_beta   90.00
_cell.angle_gamma   90.00
#
_symmetry.space_group_name_H-M   'P 1'
#
loop_
_entity.id
_entity.type
_entity.pdbx_description
1 polymer ?
#
loop_
_entity_poly.entity_id
_entity_poly.type
_entity_poly.pdbx_seq_one_letter_code
_entity_poly.pdbx_strand_id
1 'polypeptide(L)'
;MENFILGFFDFVGNLNFDMLGTFLSFVLVIFWLVLIGWVWIDSGERTSKKSIRITYLLLVIILNIPGLIIYLIIRPSETIEEIYWADLERRYLKFETSELGDCPKCGSQLFPGFVFCTNCGFEIKKKCPSCGMLINKDHKHCEYCGTQVRERAVGEEQYPNAQVMEQQVLASKEHATQTVESKRTKYKTGSSFAVKLGSGILALLDTTKTKLNSKTKAVEIEQVIVNKDSEQTNKGKKKKKNKKKKRR
;
A
#
# COMPACT_ATOMS: atom_id res chain seq x y z
N MET A 1 -48.13 43.69 -17.96
CA MET A 1 -47.04 43.01 -17.22
C MET A 1 -47.36 42.92 -15.72
N GLU A 2 -48.00 43.92 -15.13
CA GLU A 2 -48.37 43.94 -13.69
C GLU A 2 -49.24 42.75 -13.25
N ASN A 3 -50.28 42.38 -14.02
CA ASN A 3 -51.15 41.24 -13.68
C ASN A 3 -50.43 39.88 -13.70
N PHE A 4 -49.38 39.74 -14.52
CA PHE A 4 -48.56 38.53 -14.58
C PHE A 4 -47.63 38.44 -13.35
N ILE A 5 -47.08 39.58 -12.94
CA ILE A 5 -46.23 39.68 -11.75
C ILE A 5 -47.06 39.44 -10.48
N LEU A 6 -48.25 40.04 -10.39
CA LEU A 6 -49.18 39.81 -9.28
C LEU A 6 -49.68 38.36 -9.24
N GLY A 7 -50.00 37.76 -10.39
CA GLY A 7 -50.36 36.34 -10.47
C GLY A 7 -49.22 35.39 -10.06
N PHE A 8 -47.97 35.75 -10.34
CA PHE A 8 -46.79 35.00 -9.88
C PHE A 8 -46.59 35.09 -8.37
N PHE A 9 -46.72 36.29 -7.78
CA PHE A 9 -46.60 36.48 -6.33
C PHE A 9 -47.76 35.83 -5.56
N ASP A 10 -48.97 35.85 -6.10
CA ASP A 10 -50.15 35.20 -5.50
C ASP A 10 -50.03 33.66 -5.58
N PHE A 11 -49.51 33.13 -6.69
CA PHE A 11 -49.17 31.71 -6.83
C PHE A 11 -48.11 31.28 -5.82
N VAL A 12 -47.00 32.03 -5.70
CA VAL A 12 -45.92 31.74 -4.73
C VAL A 12 -46.39 31.91 -3.29
N GLY A 13 -47.25 32.89 -3.01
CA GLY A 13 -47.79 33.16 -1.68
C GLY A 13 -48.80 32.12 -1.17
N ASN A 14 -49.47 31.41 -2.08
CA ASN A 14 -50.44 30.37 -1.76
C ASN A 14 -49.83 28.94 -1.78
N LEU A 15 -48.52 28.83 -1.99
CA LEU A 15 -47.81 27.56 -1.83
C LEU A 15 -47.68 27.23 -0.34
N ASN A 16 -48.29 26.11 0.06
CA ASN A 16 -48.04 25.53 1.38
C ASN A 16 -46.56 25.13 1.47
N PHE A 17 -45.76 25.95 2.14
CA PHE A 17 -44.31 25.74 2.32
C PHE A 17 -44.00 24.36 2.93
N ASP A 18 -44.92 23.79 3.71
CA ASP A 18 -44.80 22.44 4.28
C ASP A 18 -44.89 21.32 3.23
N MET A 19 -45.84 21.43 2.28
CA MET A 19 -45.97 20.46 1.18
C MET A 19 -44.80 20.58 0.20
N LEU A 20 -44.34 21.80 -0.06
CA LEU A 20 -43.18 22.03 -0.91
C LEU A 20 -41.88 21.51 -0.26
N GLY A 21 -41.70 21.76 1.04
CA GLY A 21 -40.54 21.31 1.80
C GLY A 21 -40.44 19.79 1.91
N THR A 22 -41.56 19.11 2.14
CA THR A 22 -41.62 17.64 2.16
C THR A 22 -41.30 17.04 0.79
N PHE A 23 -41.88 17.56 -0.30
CA PHE A 23 -41.57 17.12 -1.66
C PHE A 23 -40.08 17.31 -1.99
N LEU A 24 -39.51 18.49 -1.70
CA LEU A 24 -38.11 18.78 -1.95
C LEU A 24 -37.17 17.86 -1.15
N SER A 25 -37.51 17.58 0.11
CA SER A 25 -36.77 16.64 0.96
C SER A 25 -36.76 15.23 0.37
N PHE A 26 -37.90 14.73 -0.11
CA PHE A 26 -37.98 13.43 -0.78
C PHE A 26 -37.08 13.36 -2.02
N VAL A 27 -37.11 14.41 -2.86
CA VAL A 27 -36.25 14.49 -4.04
C VAL A 27 -34.77 14.48 -3.67
N LEU A 28 -34.39 15.24 -2.63
CA LEU A 28 -33.01 15.28 -2.14
C LEU A 28 -32.55 13.92 -1.59
N VAL A 29 -33.42 13.20 -0.87
CA VAL A 29 -33.11 11.85 -0.37
C VAL A 29 -32.93 10.87 -1.53
N ILE A 30 -33.80 10.89 -2.53
CA ILE A 30 -33.66 10.04 -3.72
C ILE A 30 -32.35 10.35 -4.45
N PHE A 31 -32.07 11.63 -4.68
CA PHE A 31 -30.82 12.07 -5.30
C PHE A 31 -29.59 11.56 -4.52
N TRP A 32 -29.65 11.62 -3.19
CA TRP A 32 -28.57 11.14 -2.34
C TRP A 32 -28.39 9.62 -2.41
N LEU A 33 -29.48 8.85 -2.48
CA LEU A 33 -29.40 7.40 -2.71
C LEU A 33 -28.77 7.06 -4.08
N VAL A 34 -29.08 7.83 -5.12
CA VAL A 34 -28.44 7.69 -6.44
C VAL A 34 -26.93 7.94 -6.34
N LEU A 35 -26.51 8.97 -5.60
CA LEU A 35 -25.08 9.23 -5.37
C LEU A 35 -24.38 8.09 -4.63
N ILE A 36 -25.01 7.50 -3.62
CA ILE A 36 -24.48 6.34 -2.90
C ILE A 36 -24.33 5.14 -3.85
N GLY A 37 -25.34 4.88 -4.68
CA GLY A 37 -25.29 3.83 -5.70
C GLY A 37 -24.17 4.06 -6.70
N TRP A 38 -23.98 5.31 -7.14
CA TRP A 38 -22.88 5.72 -8.00
C TRP A 38 -21.52 5.47 -7.34
N VAL A 39 -21.31 5.89 -6.08
CA VAL A 39 -20.05 5.62 -5.36
C VAL A 39 -19.78 4.12 -5.23
N TRP A 40 -20.81 3.30 -5.05
CA TRP A 40 -20.65 1.84 -4.97
C TRP A 40 -20.18 1.21 -6.27
N ILE A 41 -20.78 1.60 -7.41
CA ILE A 41 -20.39 1.08 -8.72
C ILE A 41 -18.98 1.55 -9.07
N ASP A 42 -18.73 2.84 -8.83
CA ASP A 42 -17.50 3.51 -9.17
C ASP A 42 -16.29 2.99 -8.38
N SER A 43 -16.46 2.80 -7.06
CA SER A 43 -15.43 2.17 -6.24
C SER A 43 -15.16 0.72 -6.64
N GLY A 44 -16.13 0.03 -7.24
CA GLY A 44 -15.98 -1.35 -7.73
C GLY A 44 -15.03 -1.47 -8.92
N GLU A 45 -15.03 -0.47 -9.81
CA GLU A 45 -14.13 -0.43 -10.98
C GLU A 45 -12.67 -0.15 -10.60
N ARG A 46 -12.45 0.44 -9.42
CA ARG A 46 -11.14 0.92 -8.95
C ARG A 46 -10.52 0.03 -7.88
N THR A 47 -11.33 -0.66 -7.09
CA THR A 47 -10.81 -1.52 -6.02
C THR A 47 -11.57 -2.84 -5.90
N SER A 48 -10.82 -3.93 -5.83
CA SER A 48 -11.36 -5.28 -5.62
C SER A 48 -11.72 -5.55 -4.15
N LYS A 49 -11.14 -4.80 -3.20
CA LYS A 49 -11.30 -5.04 -1.77
C LYS A 49 -12.64 -4.48 -1.28
N LYS A 50 -13.53 -5.37 -0.82
CA LYS A 50 -14.84 -5.00 -0.26
C LYS A 50 -14.76 -4.04 0.92
N SER A 51 -13.74 -4.17 1.77
CA SER A 51 -13.57 -3.30 2.95
C SER A 51 -13.42 -1.83 2.58
N ILE A 52 -12.57 -1.52 1.60
CA ILE A 52 -12.33 -0.15 1.12
C ILE A 52 -13.61 0.45 0.54
N ARG A 53 -14.38 -0.34 -0.23
CA ARG A 53 -15.66 0.10 -0.80
C ARG A 53 -16.66 0.49 0.29
N ILE A 54 -16.79 -0.34 1.33
CA ILE A 54 -17.67 -0.04 2.48
C ILE A 54 -17.20 1.21 3.23
N THR A 55 -15.88 1.39 3.41
CA THR A 55 -15.34 2.60 4.04
C THR A 55 -15.69 3.86 3.25
N TYR A 56 -15.62 3.85 1.91
CA TYR A 56 -16.03 4.99 1.10
C TYR A 56 -17.53 5.27 1.20
N LEU A 57 -18.37 4.23 1.17
CA LEU A 57 -19.81 4.42 1.37
C LEU A 57 -20.13 5.02 2.73
N LEU A 58 -19.53 4.47 3.80
CA LEU A 58 -19.73 4.95 5.16
C LEU A 58 -19.27 6.42 5.32
N LEU A 59 -18.17 6.79 4.68
CA LEU A 59 -17.68 8.16 4.65
C LEU A 59 -18.67 9.11 3.98
N VAL A 60 -19.21 8.75 2.80
CA VAL A 60 -20.21 9.56 2.08
C VAL A 60 -21.54 9.61 2.84
N ILE A 61 -21.93 8.51 3.50
CA ILE A 61 -23.16 8.44 4.31
C ILE A 61 -23.10 9.38 5.51
N ILE A 62 -21.98 9.39 6.24
CA ILE A 62 -21.83 10.18 7.47
C ILE A 62 -21.60 11.66 7.13
N LEU A 63 -20.73 11.97 6.16
CA LEU A 63 -20.33 13.35 5.85
C LEU A 63 -21.14 13.97 4.71
N ASN A 64 -22.09 13.26 4.09
CA ASN A 64 -22.90 13.74 2.97
C ASN A 64 -22.06 14.37 1.83
N ILE A 65 -22.31 15.64 1.52
CA ILE A 65 -21.65 16.39 0.43
C ILE A 65 -20.13 16.52 0.68
N PRO A 66 -19.64 16.98 1.85
CA PRO A 66 -18.22 16.91 2.19
C PRO A 66 -17.61 15.52 2.01
N GLY A 67 -18.35 14.47 2.36
CA GLY A 67 -17.91 13.09 2.20
C GLY A 67 -17.68 12.73 0.72
N LEU A 68 -18.58 13.15 -0.15
CA LEU A 68 -18.45 12.96 -1.60
C LEU A 68 -17.23 13.71 -2.17
N ILE A 69 -16.97 14.93 -1.71
CA ILE A 69 -15.79 15.70 -2.14
C ILE A 69 -14.50 14.99 -1.71
N ILE A 70 -14.43 14.54 -0.46
CA ILE A 70 -13.29 13.77 0.05
C ILE A 70 -13.12 12.48 -0.74
N TYR A 71 -14.21 11.78 -1.04
CA TYR A 71 -14.19 10.59 -1.90
C TYR A 71 -13.58 10.90 -3.26
N LEU A 72 -14.01 11.95 -3.96
CA LEU A 72 -13.46 12.33 -5.27
C LEU A 72 -11.96 12.64 -5.21
N ILE A 73 -11.45 13.16 -4.09
CA ILE A 73 -10.02 13.46 -3.90
C ILE A 73 -9.21 12.18 -3.62
N ILE A 74 -9.75 11.27 -2.79
CA ILE A 74 -9.01 10.09 -2.34
C ILE A 74 -9.13 8.90 -3.30
N ARG A 75 -10.17 8.92 -4.15
CA ARG A 75 -10.48 7.89 -5.13
C ARG A 75 -9.29 7.68 -6.09
N PRO A 76 -8.87 6.43 -6.34
CA PRO A 76 -7.83 6.13 -7.32
C PRO A 76 -8.18 6.68 -8.71
N SER A 77 -7.21 7.29 -9.40
CA SER A 77 -7.41 7.85 -10.73
C SER A 77 -7.54 6.78 -11.81
N GLU A 78 -6.86 5.65 -11.66
CA GLU A 78 -6.86 4.55 -12.63
C GLU A 78 -7.83 3.44 -12.23
N THR A 79 -8.49 2.85 -13.23
CA THR A 79 -9.34 1.67 -13.06
C THR A 79 -8.50 0.39 -13.07
N ILE A 80 -9.04 -0.71 -12.52
CA ILE A 80 -8.36 -2.01 -12.52
C ILE A 80 -8.10 -2.49 -13.96
N GLU A 81 -9.03 -2.20 -14.86
CA GLU A 81 -8.94 -2.54 -16.27
C GLU A 81 -7.80 -1.77 -16.97
N GLU A 82 -7.68 -0.47 -16.76
CA GLU A 82 -6.57 0.34 -17.30
C GLU A 82 -5.20 -0.18 -16.85
N ILE A 83 -5.06 -0.50 -15.54
CA ILE A 83 -3.83 -1.06 -14.99
C ILE A 83 -3.51 -2.40 -15.66
N TYR A 84 -4.53 -3.23 -15.89
CA TYR A 84 -4.38 -4.52 -16.56
C TYR A 84 -3.91 -4.37 -18.00
N TRP A 85 -4.57 -3.52 -18.80
CA TRP A 85 -4.16 -3.25 -20.19
C TRP A 85 -2.73 -2.68 -20.26
N ALA A 86 -2.39 -1.74 -19.38
CA ALA A 86 -1.05 -1.17 -19.30
C ALA A 86 0.03 -2.20 -18.90
N ASP A 87 -0.30 -3.20 -18.09
CA ASP A 87 0.61 -4.31 -17.77
C ASP A 87 0.74 -5.28 -18.95
N LEU A 88 -0.37 -5.58 -19.63
CA LEU A 88 -0.38 -6.45 -20.81
C LEU A 88 0.44 -5.85 -21.95
N GLU A 89 0.28 -4.55 -22.23
CA GLU A 89 1.05 -3.82 -23.24
C GLU A 89 2.55 -3.83 -22.92
N ARG A 90 2.91 -3.58 -21.65
CA ARG A 90 4.32 -3.68 -21.21
C ARG A 90 4.90 -5.07 -21.42
N ARG A 91 4.13 -6.13 -21.17
CA ARG A 91 4.56 -7.50 -21.45
C ARG A 91 4.71 -7.75 -22.95
N TYR A 92 3.76 -7.30 -23.76
CA TYR A 92 3.77 -7.45 -25.21
C TYR A 92 5.01 -6.77 -25.84
N LEU A 93 5.28 -5.51 -25.50
CA LEU A 93 6.45 -4.78 -25.99
C LEU A 93 7.78 -5.47 -25.61
N LYS A 94 7.83 -6.10 -24.43
CA LYS A 94 8.99 -6.87 -24.00
C LYS A 94 9.19 -8.16 -24.80
N PHE A 95 8.11 -8.79 -25.25
CA PHE A 95 8.20 -9.96 -26.13
C PHE A 95 8.65 -9.56 -27.53
N GLU A 96 8.06 -8.51 -28.11
CA GLU A 96 8.42 -8.02 -29.44
C GLU A 96 9.92 -7.68 -29.51
N THR A 97 10.42 -6.90 -28.55
CA THR A 97 11.86 -6.60 -28.45
C THR A 97 12.76 -7.83 -28.25
N SER A 98 12.26 -8.91 -27.65
CA SER A 98 13.03 -10.15 -27.50
C SER A 98 13.17 -10.95 -28.79
N GLU A 99 12.26 -10.77 -29.76
CA GLU A 99 12.30 -11.46 -31.06
C GLU A 99 13.23 -10.77 -32.08
N LEU A 100 13.56 -9.49 -31.88
CA LEU A 100 14.38 -8.71 -32.81
C LEU A 100 15.83 -9.19 -32.93
N GLY A 101 16.27 -10.12 -32.07
CA GLY A 101 17.62 -10.69 -32.11
C GLY A 101 18.70 -9.66 -31.78
N ASP A 102 18.39 -8.64 -30.98
CA ASP A 102 19.33 -7.57 -30.65
C ASP A 102 20.47 -8.06 -29.74
N CYS A 103 21.61 -7.37 -29.81
CA CYS A 103 22.74 -7.69 -28.95
C CYS A 103 22.41 -7.39 -27.47
N PRO A 104 22.56 -8.36 -26.53
CA PRO A 104 22.22 -8.15 -25.11
C PRO A 104 23.14 -7.15 -24.40
N LYS A 105 24.30 -6.82 -24.99
CA LYS A 105 25.28 -5.89 -24.40
C LYS A 105 25.06 -4.44 -24.84
N CYS A 106 24.73 -4.19 -26.10
CA CYS A 106 24.64 -2.83 -26.65
C CYS A 106 23.33 -2.50 -27.36
N GLY A 107 22.42 -3.46 -27.54
CA GLY A 107 21.12 -3.26 -28.19
C GLY A 107 21.17 -3.08 -29.71
N SER A 108 22.32 -3.32 -30.37
CA SER A 108 22.39 -3.27 -31.84
C SER A 108 21.66 -4.45 -32.46
N GLN A 109 20.88 -4.21 -33.52
CA GLN A 109 20.21 -5.27 -34.28
C GLN A 109 21.21 -6.21 -34.96
N LEU A 110 20.99 -7.52 -34.82
CA LEU A 110 21.87 -8.56 -35.37
C LEU A 110 21.14 -9.36 -36.45
N PHE A 111 21.85 -9.67 -37.52
CA PHE A 111 21.32 -10.55 -38.56
C PHE A 111 21.54 -12.04 -38.19
N PRO A 112 20.72 -12.96 -38.71
CA PRO A 112 20.91 -14.38 -38.48
C PRO A 112 22.27 -14.84 -39.00
N GLY A 113 23.01 -15.59 -38.17
CA GLY A 113 24.31 -16.20 -38.53
C GLY A 113 25.53 -15.53 -37.91
N PHE A 114 25.38 -14.37 -37.28
CA PHE A 114 26.48 -13.68 -36.62
C PHE A 114 26.92 -14.41 -35.35
N VAL A 115 28.23 -14.61 -35.19
CA VAL A 115 28.86 -15.20 -33.99
C VAL A 115 29.27 -14.12 -33.00
N PHE A 116 29.71 -12.96 -33.51
CA PHE A 116 30.10 -11.79 -32.73
C PHE A 116 29.28 -10.56 -33.17
N CYS A 117 29.01 -9.66 -32.22
CA CYS A 117 28.37 -8.38 -32.49
C CYS A 117 29.35 -7.45 -33.24
N THR A 118 28.90 -6.85 -34.34
CA THR A 118 29.69 -5.91 -35.15
C THR A 118 29.96 -4.58 -34.45
N ASN A 119 29.09 -4.18 -33.52
CA ASN A 119 29.21 -2.89 -32.83
C ASN A 119 30.07 -2.97 -31.56
N CYS A 120 29.83 -3.98 -30.70
CA CYS A 120 30.51 -4.07 -29.39
C CYS A 120 31.47 -5.27 -29.22
N GLY A 121 31.58 -6.14 -30.23
CA GLY A 121 32.45 -7.33 -30.19
C GLY A 121 31.98 -8.44 -29.25
N PHE A 122 30.79 -8.35 -28.67
CA PHE A 122 30.24 -9.39 -27.80
C PHE A 122 30.00 -10.70 -28.55
N GLU A 123 30.45 -11.82 -27.97
CA GLU A 123 30.21 -13.16 -28.51
C GLU A 123 28.76 -13.60 -28.23
N ILE A 124 27.96 -13.74 -29.28
CA ILE A 124 26.53 -14.04 -29.22
C ILE A 124 26.28 -15.55 -29.32
N LYS A 125 27.05 -16.25 -30.15
CA LYS A 125 26.91 -17.69 -30.39
C LYS A 125 28.18 -18.44 -30.00
N LYS A 126 28.01 -19.64 -29.44
CA LYS A 126 29.10 -20.56 -29.10
C LYS A 126 28.83 -21.94 -29.69
N LYS A 127 29.88 -22.73 -29.92
CA LYS A 127 29.72 -24.13 -30.34
C LYS A 127 29.32 -24.99 -29.15
N CYS A 128 28.34 -25.88 -29.35
CA CYS A 128 27.97 -26.87 -28.36
C CYS A 128 29.10 -27.90 -28.18
N PRO A 129 29.50 -28.25 -26.94
CA PRO A 129 30.55 -29.23 -26.69
C PRO A 129 30.16 -30.66 -27.07
N SER A 130 28.87 -31.00 -27.10
CA SER A 130 28.40 -32.35 -27.46
C SER A 130 28.22 -32.54 -28.97
N CYS A 131 27.58 -31.60 -29.67
CA CYS A 131 27.21 -31.76 -31.08
C CYS A 131 27.96 -30.84 -32.05
N GLY A 132 28.75 -29.86 -31.55
CA GLY A 132 29.51 -28.93 -32.39
C GLY A 132 28.69 -27.81 -33.06
N MET A 133 27.35 -27.85 -32.99
CA MET A 133 26.47 -26.84 -33.59
C MET A 133 26.58 -25.48 -32.89
N LEU A 134 26.42 -24.39 -33.66
CA LEU A 134 26.38 -23.02 -33.14
C LEU A 134 25.04 -22.77 -32.45
N ILE A 135 25.10 -22.42 -31.17
CA ILE A 135 23.93 -22.10 -30.35
C ILE A 135 24.08 -20.70 -29.74
N ASN A 136 22.97 -20.08 -29.38
CA ASN A 136 22.99 -18.80 -28.67
C ASN A 136 23.57 -18.99 -27.25
N LYS A 137 24.43 -18.06 -26.83
CA LYS A 137 25.14 -18.12 -25.54
C LYS A 137 24.20 -18.04 -24.33
N ASP A 138 23.04 -17.41 -24.49
CA ASP A 138 22.04 -17.23 -23.43
C ASP A 138 21.18 -18.48 -23.17
N HIS A 139 21.17 -19.44 -24.11
CA HIS A 139 20.38 -20.64 -23.98
C HIS A 139 21.00 -21.60 -22.96
N LYS A 140 20.17 -22.09 -22.03
CA LYS A 140 20.61 -23.04 -20.99
C LYS A 140 20.89 -24.44 -21.55
N HIS A 141 20.14 -24.83 -22.58
CA HIS A 141 20.25 -26.11 -23.27
C HIS A 141 20.47 -25.88 -24.76
N CYS A 142 21.21 -26.78 -25.39
CA CYS A 142 21.38 -26.79 -26.84
C CYS A 142 20.03 -27.07 -27.52
N GLU A 143 19.62 -26.23 -28.48
CA GLU A 143 18.36 -26.40 -29.21
C GLU A 143 18.36 -27.63 -30.13
N TYR A 144 19.55 -28.17 -30.44
CA TYR A 144 19.72 -29.31 -31.34
C TYR A 144 19.82 -30.65 -30.60
N CYS A 145 20.69 -30.75 -29.58
CA CYS A 145 20.97 -32.02 -28.90
C CYS A 145 20.48 -32.08 -27.45
N GLY A 146 19.92 -30.99 -26.91
CA GLY A 146 19.38 -30.95 -25.53
C GLY A 146 20.42 -30.89 -24.41
N THR A 147 21.72 -31.01 -24.72
CA THR A 147 22.78 -30.91 -23.70
C THR A 147 22.70 -29.57 -22.97
N GLN A 148 22.79 -29.58 -21.64
CA GLN A 148 22.92 -28.37 -20.85
C GLN A 148 24.31 -27.75 -21.08
N VAL A 149 24.35 -26.56 -21.69
CA VAL A 149 25.62 -25.91 -22.10
C VAL A 149 26.05 -24.80 -21.15
N ARG A 150 25.20 -24.51 -20.16
CA ARG A 150 25.51 -23.61 -19.07
C ARG A 150 25.42 -24.45 -17.80
N GLU A 151 26.56 -24.95 -17.35
CA GLU A 151 26.70 -25.44 -15.98
C GLU A 151 26.21 -24.30 -15.09
N ARG A 152 25.22 -24.54 -14.21
CA ARG A 152 25.09 -23.63 -13.08
C ARG A 152 26.43 -23.73 -12.38
N ALA A 153 27.20 -22.64 -12.35
CA ALA A 153 28.13 -22.47 -11.25
C ALA A 153 27.23 -22.52 -10.02
N VAL A 154 27.13 -23.69 -9.39
CA VAL A 154 26.65 -23.83 -8.02
C VAL A 154 27.77 -23.22 -7.19
N GLY A 155 27.93 -21.90 -7.29
CA GLY A 155 28.47 -21.16 -6.18
C GLY A 155 27.47 -21.38 -5.07
N GLU A 156 27.91 -21.90 -3.94
CA GLU A 156 27.12 -21.87 -2.72
C GLU A 156 26.60 -20.44 -2.57
N GLU A 157 25.29 -20.24 -2.80
CA GLU A 157 24.65 -18.97 -2.49
C GLU A 157 24.67 -18.85 -0.98
N GLN A 158 25.75 -18.27 -0.44
CA GLN A 158 25.77 -17.76 0.92
C GLN A 158 24.71 -16.68 0.99
N TYR A 159 23.51 -17.07 1.42
CA TYR A 159 22.47 -16.12 1.76
C TYR A 159 23.06 -15.13 2.77
N PRO A 160 23.06 -13.82 2.48
CA PRO A 160 23.57 -12.84 3.42
C PRO A 160 22.83 -13.02 4.74
N ASN A 161 23.57 -13.01 5.85
CA ASN A 161 22.98 -13.06 7.19
C ASN A 161 21.87 -11.97 7.29
N ALA A 162 20.79 -12.24 8.02
CA ALA A 162 19.65 -11.33 8.18
C ALA A 162 20.06 -9.88 8.51
N GLN A 163 21.15 -9.71 9.27
CA GLN A 163 21.73 -8.39 9.59
C GLN A 163 22.28 -7.65 8.36
N VAL A 164 22.92 -8.36 7.43
CA VAL A 164 23.46 -7.79 6.19
C VAL A 164 22.33 -7.43 5.23
N MET A 165 21.29 -8.27 5.17
CA MET A 165 20.09 -7.97 4.39
C MET A 165 19.37 -6.72 4.90
N GLU A 166 19.23 -6.58 6.22
CA GLU A 166 18.61 -5.40 6.82
C GLU A 166 19.42 -4.12 6.52
N GLN A 167 20.74 -4.18 6.65
CA GLN A 167 21.62 -3.07 6.28
C GLN A 167 21.51 -2.69 4.81
N GLN A 168 21.42 -3.66 3.90
CA GLN A 168 21.25 -3.41 2.47
C GLN A 168 19.88 -2.79 2.14
N VAL A 169 18.82 -3.20 2.85
CA VAL A 169 17.49 -2.61 2.70
C VAL A 169 17.47 -1.16 3.20
N LEU A 170 18.12 -0.88 4.33
CA LEU A 170 18.24 0.48 4.87
C LEU A 170 19.07 1.37 3.93
N ALA A 171 20.23 0.90 3.49
CA ALA A 171 21.08 1.63 2.54
C ALA A 171 20.37 1.88 1.20
N SER A 172 19.61 0.91 0.70
CA SER A 172 18.81 1.07 -0.53
C SER A 172 17.68 2.08 -0.35
N LYS A 173 17.01 2.09 0.82
CA LYS A 173 15.98 3.09 1.15
C LYS A 173 16.59 4.50 1.23
N GLU A 174 17.72 4.64 1.91
CA GLU A 174 18.44 5.92 2.03
C GLU A 174 18.90 6.44 0.67
N HIS A 175 19.47 5.58 -0.17
CA HIS A 175 19.87 5.93 -1.53
C HIS A 175 18.65 6.31 -2.40
N ALA A 176 17.53 5.60 -2.26
CA ALA A 176 16.29 5.95 -2.95
C ALA A 176 15.74 7.30 -2.48
N THR A 177 15.78 7.60 -1.18
CA THR A 177 15.37 8.93 -0.66
C THR A 177 16.29 10.04 -1.16
N GLN A 178 17.61 9.84 -1.12
CA GLN A 178 18.58 10.80 -1.64
C GLN A 178 18.46 11.01 -3.16
N THR A 179 18.15 9.95 -3.91
CA THR A 179 17.94 10.05 -5.36
C THR A 179 16.67 10.85 -5.68
N VAL A 180 15.59 10.66 -4.92
CA VAL A 180 14.36 11.44 -5.09
C VAL A 180 14.58 12.90 -4.70
N GLU A 181 15.30 13.16 -3.62
CA GLU A 181 15.64 14.52 -3.17
C GLU A 181 16.57 15.25 -4.14
N SER A 182 17.59 14.57 -4.66
CA SER A 182 18.58 15.13 -5.60
C SER A 182 18.05 15.30 -7.01
N LYS A 183 17.28 14.33 -7.54
CA LYS A 183 16.74 14.40 -8.90
C LYS A 183 15.55 15.36 -9.05
N ARG A 184 15.08 16.01 -7.98
CA ARG A 184 13.96 17.00 -7.97
C ARG A 184 12.96 16.77 -9.10
N THR A 185 12.39 15.57 -9.20
CA THR A 185 11.34 15.33 -10.18
C THR A 185 10.15 16.20 -9.79
N LYS A 186 9.72 17.03 -10.75
CA LYS A 186 8.80 18.18 -10.63
C LYS A 186 7.45 17.88 -9.94
N TYR A 187 7.16 16.63 -9.61
CA TYR A 187 5.88 16.15 -9.09
C TYR A 187 5.92 15.68 -7.61
N LYS A 188 7.07 15.74 -6.93
CA LYS A 188 7.17 15.49 -5.47
C LYS A 188 7.78 16.68 -4.76
N THR A 189 7.14 17.84 -4.83
CA THR A 189 7.42 18.92 -3.89
C THR A 189 7.10 18.43 -2.48
N GLY A 190 8.06 18.59 -1.57
CA GLY A 190 8.03 18.06 -0.21
C GLY A 190 6.81 18.47 0.61
N SER A 191 6.37 17.56 1.46
CA SER A 191 5.27 17.71 2.43
C SER A 191 3.88 17.94 1.83
N SER A 192 3.34 16.92 1.15
CA SER A 192 1.90 16.90 0.88
C SER A 192 1.14 17.08 2.20
N PHE A 193 0.13 17.95 2.18
CA PHE A 193 -0.72 18.31 3.34
C PHE A 193 -1.26 17.07 4.07
N ALA A 194 -1.56 16.01 3.32
CA ALA A 194 -1.97 14.71 3.85
C ALA A 194 -0.90 14.03 4.75
N VAL A 195 0.38 14.20 4.43
CA VAL A 195 1.51 13.65 5.23
C VAL A 195 1.68 14.43 6.53
N LYS A 196 1.50 15.76 6.50
CA LYS A 196 1.52 16.61 7.71
C LYS A 196 0.33 16.35 8.63
N LEU A 197 -0.86 16.16 8.06
CA LEU A 197 -2.04 15.74 8.81
C LEU A 197 -1.86 14.34 9.39
N GLY A 198 -1.32 13.40 8.61
CA GLY A 198 -1.05 12.03 9.06
C GLY A 198 -0.08 11.97 10.24
N SER A 199 1.03 12.71 10.20
CA SER A 199 1.98 12.78 11.33
C SER A 199 1.39 13.48 12.55
N GLY A 200 0.58 14.52 12.37
CA GLY A 200 -0.14 15.19 13.46
C GLY A 200 -1.14 14.28 14.17
N ILE A 201 -1.89 13.47 13.42
CA ILE A 201 -2.86 12.50 13.97
C ILE A 201 -2.15 11.36 14.71
N LEU A 202 -1.04 10.85 14.16
CA LEU A 202 -0.22 9.81 14.82
C LEU A 202 0.37 10.31 16.14
N ALA A 203 0.90 11.54 16.19
CA ALA A 203 1.39 12.14 17.43
C ALA A 203 0.29 12.29 18.50
N LEU A 204 -0.94 12.60 18.08
CA LEU A 204 -2.13 12.66 18.94
C LEU A 204 -2.56 11.27 19.45
N LEU A 205 -2.49 10.25 18.59
CA LEU A 205 -2.77 8.86 18.97
C LEU A 205 -1.72 8.30 19.94
N ASP A 206 -0.44 8.61 19.75
CA ASP A 206 0.62 8.16 20.66
C ASP A 206 0.56 8.88 22.01
N THR A 207 0.22 10.17 22.05
CA THR A 207 -0.01 10.90 23.32
C THR A 207 -1.24 10.42 24.06
N THR A 208 -2.29 9.99 23.37
CA THR A 208 -3.47 9.37 24.01
C THR A 208 -3.17 7.94 24.46
N LYS A 209 -2.42 7.15 23.69
CA LYS A 209 -2.01 5.78 24.03
C LYS A 209 -1.05 5.74 25.23
N THR A 210 -0.11 6.68 25.32
CA THR A 210 0.76 6.84 26.50
C THR A 210 -0.03 7.27 27.74
N LYS A 211 -1.01 8.19 27.61
CA LYS A 211 -1.93 8.55 28.70
C LYS A 211 -2.81 7.38 29.16
N LEU A 212 -3.25 6.52 28.24
CA LEU A 212 -4.00 5.30 28.55
C LEU A 212 -3.11 4.29 29.28
N ASN A 213 -1.89 4.04 28.80
CA ASN A 213 -0.93 3.13 29.43
C ASN A 213 -0.43 3.60 30.81
N SER A 214 -0.31 4.92 31.04
CA SER A 214 0.00 5.44 32.37
C SER A 214 -1.14 5.22 33.36
N LYS A 215 -2.39 5.20 32.89
CA LYS A 215 -3.55 4.91 33.73
C LYS A 215 -3.64 3.43 34.09
N THR A 216 -3.28 2.53 33.17
CA THR A 216 -3.20 1.07 33.47
C THR A 216 -2.05 0.74 34.41
N LYS A 217 -0.87 1.37 34.27
CA LYS A 217 0.25 1.16 35.21
C LYS A 217 -0.01 1.71 36.61
N ALA A 218 -0.76 2.80 36.76
CA ALA A 218 -1.16 3.30 38.07
C ALA A 218 -2.07 2.32 38.83
N VAL A 219 -3.00 1.66 38.10
CA VAL A 219 -3.90 0.64 38.68
C VAL A 219 -3.17 -0.65 39.05
N GLU A 220 -2.14 -1.03 38.30
CA GLU A 220 -1.32 -2.22 38.59
C GLU A 220 -0.41 -2.02 39.83
N ILE A 221 0.10 -0.80 40.04
CA ILE A 221 0.93 -0.47 41.20
C ILE A 221 0.09 -0.45 42.50
N GLU A 222 -1.16 -0.01 42.45
CA GLU A 222 -2.03 0.04 43.63
C GLU A 222 -2.44 -1.37 44.11
N GLN A 223 -2.63 -2.33 43.20
CA GLN A 223 -2.89 -3.74 43.56
C GLN A 223 -1.66 -4.47 44.13
N VAL A 224 -0.44 -4.06 43.77
CA VAL A 224 0.79 -4.64 44.31
C VAL A 224 1.09 -4.12 45.73
N ILE A 225 0.69 -2.89 46.05
CA ILE A 225 0.87 -2.31 47.40
C ILE A 225 -0.09 -2.97 48.41
N VAL A 226 -1.36 -3.17 48.05
CA VAL A 226 -2.35 -3.86 48.92
C VAL A 226 -1.95 -5.31 49.23
N ASN A 227 -1.30 -6.00 48.28
CA ASN A 227 -0.85 -7.39 48.48
C ASN A 227 0.43 -7.52 49.32
N LYS A 228 1.25 -6.46 49.46
CA LYS A 228 2.47 -6.51 50.29
C LYS A 228 2.20 -6.34 51.79
N ASP A 229 1.15 -5.62 52.16
CA ASP A 229 0.83 -5.37 53.57
C ASP A 229 0.19 -6.59 54.27
N SER A 230 -0.44 -7.49 53.52
CA SER A 230 -1.01 -8.74 54.05
C SER A 230 0.04 -9.83 54.34
N GLU A 231 1.24 -9.76 53.74
CA GLU A 231 2.28 -10.77 53.92
C GLU A 231 3.21 -10.52 55.13
N GLN A 232 3.28 -9.28 55.63
CA GLN A 232 4.16 -8.93 56.76
C GLN A 232 3.56 -9.28 58.14
N THR A 233 2.23 -9.33 58.28
CA THR A 233 1.58 -9.68 59.56
C THR A 233 1.67 -11.18 59.91
N ASN A 234 1.88 -12.06 58.93
CA ASN A 234 1.97 -13.51 59.16
C ASN A 234 3.38 -14.04 59.52
N LYS A 235 4.45 -13.28 59.25
CA LYS A 235 5.83 -13.68 59.62
C LYS A 235 6.19 -13.42 61.09
N GLY A 236 5.43 -12.58 61.80
CA GLY A 236 5.63 -12.30 63.23
C GLY A 236 5.17 -13.40 64.20
N LYS A 237 4.19 -14.23 63.83
CA LYS A 237 3.64 -15.29 64.70
C LYS A 237 4.39 -16.63 64.63
N LYS A 238 5.16 -16.92 63.56
CA LYS A 238 5.92 -18.18 63.42
C LYS A 238 7.28 -18.19 64.14
N LYS A 239 7.90 -17.03 64.41
CA LYS A 239 9.21 -16.95 65.11
C LYS A 239 9.15 -17.10 66.63
N LYS A 240 7.99 -16.91 67.29
CA LYS A 240 7.82 -17.10 68.75
C LYS A 240 7.50 -18.53 69.19
N LYS A 241 7.07 -19.44 68.30
CA LYS A 241 6.83 -20.86 68.64
C LYS A 241 8.07 -21.76 68.53
N ASN A 242 9.09 -21.38 67.73
CA ASN A 242 10.29 -22.22 67.55
C ASN A 242 11.44 -21.98 68.54
N LYS A 243 11.33 -20.99 69.44
CA LYS A 243 12.36 -20.75 70.48
C LYS A 243 12.06 -21.41 71.84
N LYS A 244 10.93 -22.12 71.98
CA LYS A 244 10.52 -22.78 73.24
C LYS A 244 10.64 -24.32 73.22
N LYS A 245 11.24 -24.93 72.19
CA LYS A 245 11.39 -26.39 72.03
C LYS A 245 12.85 -26.87 71.90
N LYS A 246 13.82 -26.11 72.41
CA LYS A 246 15.25 -26.48 72.39
C LYS A 246 16.00 -26.17 73.70
N ARG A 247 15.34 -26.24 74.85
CA ARG A 247 15.95 -26.30 76.18
C ARG A 247 15.00 -27.04 77.14
N ARG A 248 15.45 -28.19 77.63
CA ARG A 248 14.79 -29.20 78.50
C ARG A 248 13.84 -30.14 77.78
#